data_AF-A0A5P9CL85-F1
#
_entry.id   AF-A0A5P9CL85-F1
#
_cell.length_a   1.000
_cell.length_b   1.000
_cell.length_c   1.000
_cell.angle_alpha   90.00
_cell.angle_beta   90.00
_cell.angle_gamma   90.00
#
_symmetry.space_group_name_H-M   'P 1'
#
loop_
_entity.id
_entity.type
_entity.pdbx_description
1 polymer ?
#
loop_
_entity_poly.entity_id
_entity_poly.type
_entity_poly.pdbx_seq_one_letter_code
_entity_poly.pdbx_strand_id
1 'polypeptide(L)'
;MLERFFEKTIKSYLIITGLLTATAFSTFLAPEWSMKTLFSYNDVMMINKEYLQGAYQHWGVMVGCIGVLLMFSAKYKQLRTSTMIYSAFEKSMFVGIFLYNVCINDYQWFYGWSGVFALDAFVTIYSLVYLYYYLNRDKSKTPAHLR
;
A
#
# COMPACT_ATOMS: atom_id res chain seq x y z
N MET A 1 12.32 20.64 -9.31
CA MET A 1 12.84 19.76 -8.24
C MET A 1 12.10 18.43 -8.20
N LEU A 2 10.77 18.42 -8.05
CA LEU A 2 9.95 17.20 -8.03
C LEU A 2 10.06 16.35 -9.32
N GLU A 3 10.19 16.99 -10.50
CA GLU A 3 10.36 16.27 -11.77
C GLU A 3 11.58 15.33 -11.76
N ARG A 4 12.77 15.85 -11.40
CA ARG A 4 14.02 15.06 -11.27
C ARG A 4 13.95 14.03 -10.14
N PHE A 5 13.20 14.32 -9.07
CA PHE A 5 12.99 13.39 -7.97
C PHE A 5 12.22 12.14 -8.45
N PHE A 6 11.08 12.34 -9.14
CA PHE A 6 10.28 11.22 -9.65
C PHE A 6 10.98 10.45 -10.76
N GLU A 7 11.72 11.11 -11.63
CA GLU A 7 12.52 10.45 -12.67
C GLU A 7 13.51 9.43 -12.09
N LYS A 8 14.15 9.76 -10.96
CA LYS A 8 15.12 8.88 -10.30
C LYS A 8 14.47 7.82 -9.40
N THR A 9 13.37 8.15 -8.73
CA THR A 9 12.85 7.33 -7.63
C THR A 9 11.66 6.44 -8.03
N ILE A 10 10.85 6.84 -9.01
CA ILE A 10 9.54 6.21 -9.24
C ILE A 10 9.64 4.73 -9.60
N LYS A 11 10.64 4.34 -10.39
CA LYS A 11 10.81 2.95 -10.80
C LYS A 11 11.16 2.07 -9.60
N SER A 12 12.14 2.47 -8.79
CA SER A 12 12.53 1.74 -7.59
C SER A 12 11.42 1.71 -6.56
N TYR A 13 10.73 2.83 -6.36
CA TYR A 13 9.54 2.92 -5.52
C TYR A 13 8.51 1.87 -5.93
N LEU A 14 8.06 1.89 -7.19
CA LEU A 14 7.02 0.98 -7.70
C LEU A 14 7.39 -0.50 -7.56
N ILE A 15 8.66 -0.84 -7.76
CA ILE A 15 9.13 -2.23 -7.61
C ILE A 15 9.21 -2.63 -6.13
N ILE A 16 9.85 -1.81 -5.28
CA ILE A 16 10.08 -2.16 -3.88
C ILE A 16 8.76 -2.19 -3.11
N THR A 17 7.96 -1.13 -3.20
CA THR A 17 6.67 -1.10 -2.52
C THR A 17 5.71 -2.11 -3.11
N GLY A 18 5.73 -2.29 -4.44
CA GLY A 18 4.95 -3.33 -5.10
C GLY A 18 5.30 -4.74 -4.61
N LEU A 19 6.58 -5.08 -4.47
CA LEU A 19 7.04 -6.36 -3.93
C LEU A 19 6.58 -6.55 -2.47
N LEU A 20 6.81 -5.55 -1.62
CA LEU A 20 6.41 -5.61 -0.21
C LEU A 20 4.90 -5.77 -0.07
N THR A 21 4.11 -4.99 -0.82
CA THR A 21 2.65 -5.10 -0.83
C THR A 21 2.17 -6.43 -1.41
N ALA A 22 2.85 -6.98 -2.43
CA ALA A 22 2.53 -8.28 -3.01
C ALA A 22 2.72 -9.45 -2.03
N THR A 23 3.53 -9.30 -0.99
CA THR A 23 3.65 -10.33 0.07
C THR A 23 2.31 -10.62 0.77
N ALA A 24 1.32 -9.70 0.69
CA ALA A 24 -0.02 -9.93 1.21
C ALA A 24 -0.76 -11.11 0.56
N PHE A 25 -0.33 -11.60 -0.62
CA PHE A 25 -0.83 -12.86 -1.19
C PHE A 25 -0.61 -14.06 -0.28
N SER A 26 0.39 -14.02 0.59
CA SER A 26 0.57 -15.06 1.61
C SER A 26 -0.65 -15.20 2.52
N THR A 27 -1.41 -14.13 2.77
CA THR A 27 -2.66 -14.17 3.54
C THR A 27 -3.78 -14.89 2.82
N PHE A 28 -3.76 -14.89 1.49
CA PHE A 28 -4.70 -15.71 0.73
C PHE A 28 -4.42 -17.21 0.91
N LEU A 29 -3.15 -17.60 0.83
CA LEU A 29 -2.72 -19.00 0.88
C LEU A 29 -2.65 -19.58 2.30
N ALA A 30 -2.18 -18.76 3.25
CA ALA A 30 -1.90 -19.17 4.62
C ALA A 30 -2.26 -18.02 5.60
N PRO A 31 -3.57 -17.70 5.76
CA PRO A 31 -4.03 -16.53 6.51
C PRO A 31 -3.54 -16.52 7.96
N GLU A 32 -3.67 -17.61 8.71
CA GLU A 32 -3.23 -17.61 10.11
C GLU A 32 -1.71 -17.38 10.25
N TRP A 33 -0.92 -18.04 9.41
CA TRP A 33 0.53 -17.89 9.43
C TRP A 33 0.95 -16.47 9.03
N SER A 34 0.39 -15.92 7.93
CA SER A 34 0.78 -14.59 7.48
C SER A 34 0.36 -13.51 8.47
N MET A 35 -0.84 -13.60 9.06
CA MET A 35 -1.32 -12.64 10.03
C MET A 35 -0.40 -12.61 11.27
N LYS A 36 0.01 -13.78 11.77
CA LYS A 36 0.93 -13.87 12.92
C LYS A 36 2.36 -13.44 12.57
N THR A 37 2.91 -13.94 11.46
CA THR A 37 4.35 -13.79 11.14
C THR A 37 4.67 -12.52 10.39
N LEU A 38 3.86 -12.13 9.39
CA LEU A 38 4.10 -10.94 8.58
C LEU A 38 3.43 -9.70 9.16
N PHE A 39 2.25 -9.88 9.76
CA PHE A 39 1.44 -8.78 10.28
C PHE A 39 1.43 -8.69 11.81
N SER A 40 2.29 -9.47 12.49
CA SER A 40 2.52 -9.39 13.94
C SER A 40 1.25 -9.49 14.79
N TYR A 41 0.25 -10.23 14.33
CA TYR A 41 -0.96 -10.50 15.11
C TYR A 41 -0.63 -11.33 16.35
N ASN A 42 -1.18 -10.91 17.49
CA ASN A 42 -1.15 -11.65 18.73
C ASN A 42 -2.39 -12.56 18.85
N ASP A 43 -2.42 -13.41 19.88
CA ASP A 43 -3.51 -14.36 20.06
C ASP A 43 -4.87 -13.67 20.28
N VAL A 44 -4.89 -12.49 20.89
CA VAL A 44 -6.12 -11.69 21.09
C VAL A 44 -6.72 -11.26 19.74
N MET A 45 -5.89 -10.82 18.80
CA MET A 45 -6.33 -10.47 17.44
C MET A 45 -6.80 -11.68 16.63
N MET A 46 -6.39 -12.90 17.02
CA MET A 46 -6.70 -14.15 16.32
C MET A 46 -7.90 -14.90 16.92
N ILE A 47 -8.56 -14.37 17.96
CA ILE A 47 -9.71 -15.02 18.63
C ILE A 47 -10.81 -15.40 17.62
N ASN A 48 -11.14 -14.51 16.68
CA ASN A 48 -12.21 -14.71 15.70
C ASN A 48 -11.69 -15.16 14.33
N LYS A 49 -10.50 -15.79 14.27
CA LYS A 49 -9.83 -16.12 13.00
C LYS A 49 -10.67 -16.97 12.06
N GLU A 50 -11.45 -17.92 12.58
CA GLU A 50 -12.28 -18.83 11.76
C GLU A 50 -13.41 -18.07 11.05
N TYR A 51 -14.03 -17.11 11.76
CA TYR A 51 -15.09 -16.27 11.20
C TYR A 51 -14.53 -15.24 10.20
N LEU A 52 -13.35 -14.69 10.48
CA LEU A 52 -12.72 -13.65 9.67
C LEU A 52 -11.84 -14.18 8.54
N GLN A 53 -11.64 -15.50 8.46
CA GLN A 53 -10.73 -16.13 7.51
C GLN A 53 -11.00 -15.70 6.07
N GLY A 54 -12.27 -15.73 5.65
CA GLY A 54 -12.66 -15.30 4.30
C GLY A 54 -12.33 -13.83 4.03
N ALA A 55 -12.49 -12.96 5.02
CA ALA A 55 -12.15 -11.55 4.92
C ALA A 55 -10.63 -11.35 4.79
N TYR A 56 -9.82 -12.06 5.58
CA TYR A 56 -8.36 -12.00 5.48
C TYR A 56 -7.84 -12.50 4.15
N GLN A 57 -8.37 -13.63 3.66
CA GLN A 57 -7.98 -14.19 2.38
C GLN A 57 -8.34 -13.23 1.23
N HIS A 58 -9.55 -12.69 1.24
CA HIS A 58 -9.98 -11.72 0.23
C HIS A 58 -9.15 -10.43 0.27
N TRP A 59 -8.89 -9.89 1.47
CA TRP A 59 -8.01 -8.75 1.67
C TRP A 59 -6.59 -9.02 1.13
N GLY A 60 -6.03 -10.21 1.41
CA GLY A 60 -4.74 -10.64 0.90
C GLY A 60 -4.66 -10.63 -0.63
N VAL A 61 -5.73 -11.05 -1.32
CA VAL A 61 -5.83 -10.97 -2.78
C VAL A 61 -5.91 -9.53 -3.25
N MET A 62 -6.77 -8.70 -2.65
CA MET A 62 -6.92 -7.29 -3.05
C MET A 62 -5.61 -6.52 -2.92
N VAL A 63 -4.97 -6.61 -1.75
CA VAL A 63 -3.69 -5.93 -1.49
C VAL A 63 -2.57 -6.53 -2.34
N GLY A 64 -2.51 -7.86 -2.46
CA GLY A 64 -1.55 -8.53 -3.32
C GLY A 64 -1.62 -8.06 -4.78
N CYS A 65 -2.84 -7.95 -5.33
CA CYS A 65 -3.08 -7.44 -6.68
C CYS A 65 -2.63 -5.98 -6.85
N ILE A 66 -2.79 -5.13 -5.85
CA ILE A 66 -2.25 -3.75 -5.86
C ILE A 66 -0.72 -3.78 -5.92
N GLY A 67 -0.07 -4.65 -5.14
CA GLY A 67 1.37 -4.82 -5.19
C GLY A 67 1.88 -5.22 -6.57
N VAL A 68 1.19 -6.16 -7.22
CA VAL A 68 1.47 -6.55 -8.61
C VAL A 68 1.25 -5.38 -9.56
N LEU A 69 0.15 -4.65 -9.43
CA LEU A 69 -0.13 -3.49 -10.28
C LEU A 69 0.95 -2.40 -10.15
N LEU A 70 1.43 -2.13 -8.94
CA LEU A 70 2.56 -1.23 -8.67
C LEU A 70 3.81 -1.69 -9.46
N MET A 71 4.20 -2.96 -9.33
CA MET A 71 5.34 -3.51 -10.07
C MET A 71 5.16 -3.43 -11.60
N PHE A 72 3.98 -3.80 -12.10
CA PHE A 72 3.67 -3.74 -13.54
C PHE A 72 3.72 -2.31 -14.06
N SER A 73 3.24 -1.33 -13.30
CA SER A 73 3.30 0.09 -13.67
C SER A 73 4.75 0.62 -13.71
N ALA A 74 5.71 -0.04 -13.06
CA ALA A 74 7.12 0.28 -13.21
C ALA A 74 7.60 0.04 -14.64
N LYS A 75 7.08 -0.99 -15.32
CA LYS A 75 7.38 -1.31 -16.73
C LYS A 75 6.46 -0.57 -17.69
N TYR A 76 5.15 -0.62 -17.46
CA TYR A 76 4.13 -0.03 -18.34
C TYR A 76 3.79 1.38 -17.88
N LYS A 77 4.50 2.37 -18.43
CA LYS A 77 4.44 3.75 -17.94
C LYS A 77 3.03 4.37 -18.03
N GLN A 78 2.20 3.91 -18.96
CA GLN A 78 0.82 4.33 -19.15
C GLN A 78 -0.07 4.00 -17.93
N LEU A 79 0.27 2.95 -17.17
CA LEU A 79 -0.47 2.53 -15.99
C LEU A 79 -0.07 3.30 -14.72
N ARG A 80 1.04 4.05 -14.74
CA ARG A 80 1.59 4.68 -13.52
C ARG A 80 0.57 5.59 -12.86
N THR A 81 -0.03 6.51 -13.61
CA THR A 81 -0.94 7.50 -13.01
C THR A 81 -2.18 6.86 -12.39
N SER A 82 -2.85 5.95 -13.09
CA SER A 82 -4.02 5.24 -12.53
C SER A 82 -3.64 4.39 -11.32
N THR A 83 -2.50 3.71 -11.39
CA THR A 83 -1.97 2.91 -10.27
C THR A 83 -1.65 3.77 -9.05
N MET A 84 -1.01 4.93 -9.25
CA MET A 84 -0.67 5.86 -8.17
C MET A 84 -1.93 6.46 -7.54
N ILE A 85 -2.98 6.77 -8.32
CA ILE A 85 -4.27 7.25 -7.78
C ILE A 85 -4.92 6.16 -6.93
N TYR A 86 -5.05 4.95 -7.49
CA TYR A 86 -5.71 3.85 -6.80
C TYR A 86 -4.97 3.44 -5.53
N SER A 87 -3.65 3.30 -5.62
CA SER A 87 -2.79 3.00 -4.47
C SER A 87 -2.84 4.11 -3.42
N ALA A 88 -2.82 5.40 -3.80
CA ALA A 88 -2.96 6.48 -2.82
C ALA A 88 -4.27 6.38 -2.04
N PHE A 89 -5.37 6.09 -2.73
CA PHE A 89 -6.68 6.00 -2.11
C PHE A 89 -6.77 4.81 -1.15
N GLU A 90 -6.48 3.59 -1.62
CA GLU A 90 -6.59 2.39 -0.78
C GLU A 90 -5.65 2.46 0.44
N LYS A 91 -4.41 2.93 0.25
CA LYS A 91 -3.42 3.02 1.32
C LYS A 91 -3.76 4.10 2.33
N SER A 92 -4.29 5.24 1.89
CA SER A 92 -4.71 6.32 2.80
C SER A 92 -5.92 5.92 3.64
N MET A 93 -6.82 5.09 3.12
CA MET A 93 -7.94 4.54 3.89
C MET A 93 -7.43 3.65 5.04
N PHE A 94 -6.47 2.77 4.78
CA PHE A 94 -5.89 1.95 5.86
C PHE A 94 -5.15 2.80 6.91
N VAL A 95 -4.37 3.78 6.48
CA VAL A 95 -3.69 4.74 7.37
C VAL A 95 -4.71 5.47 8.26
N GLY A 96 -5.82 5.93 7.68
CA GLY A 96 -6.91 6.56 8.43
C GLY A 96 -7.56 5.62 9.45
N ILE A 97 -7.83 4.38 9.07
CA ILE A 97 -8.37 3.34 9.98
C ILE A 97 -7.42 3.09 11.14
N PHE A 98 -6.11 3.00 10.87
CA PHE A 98 -5.11 2.79 11.91
C PHE A 98 -5.08 3.95 12.90
N LEU A 99 -4.96 5.19 12.41
CA LEU A 99 -4.96 6.38 13.26
C LEU A 99 -6.25 6.53 14.06
N TYR A 100 -7.40 6.23 13.46
CA TYR A 100 -8.67 6.28 14.16
C TYR A 100 -8.72 5.25 15.31
N ASN A 101 -8.36 3.99 15.05
CA ASN A 101 -8.43 2.96 16.07
C ASN A 101 -7.37 3.11 17.18
N VAL A 102 -6.17 3.57 16.84
CA VAL A 102 -5.09 3.75 17.81
C VAL A 102 -5.21 5.08 18.55
N CYS A 103 -5.37 6.21 17.84
CA CYS A 103 -5.31 7.54 18.45
C CYS A 103 -6.65 8.02 19.01
N ILE A 104 -7.79 7.51 18.50
CA ILE A 104 -9.12 7.95 18.94
C ILE A 104 -9.77 6.89 19.83
N ASN A 105 -9.81 5.63 19.39
CA ASN A 105 -10.45 4.54 20.16
C ASN A 105 -9.53 3.89 21.20
N ASP A 106 -8.22 4.19 21.17
CA ASP A 106 -7.21 3.64 22.07
C ASP A 106 -7.14 2.10 22.09
N TYR A 107 -7.33 1.47 20.92
CA TYR A 107 -7.24 0.03 20.78
C TYR A 107 -5.77 -0.42 20.71
N GLN A 108 -5.21 -0.73 21.88
CA GLN A 108 -3.82 -1.20 22.03
C GLN A 108 -3.49 -2.45 21.20
N TRP A 109 -4.45 -3.34 20.98
CA TRP A 109 -4.24 -4.51 20.12
C TRP A 109 -4.06 -4.12 18.64
N PHE A 110 -4.53 -2.95 18.21
CA PHE A 110 -4.42 -2.49 16.82
C PHE A 110 -2.97 -2.16 16.42
N TYR A 111 -2.05 -2.00 17.38
CA TYR A 111 -0.62 -1.84 17.12
C TYR A 111 0.02 -3.03 16.41
N GLY A 112 -0.61 -4.21 16.38
CA GLY A 112 -0.18 -5.33 15.52
C GLY A 112 -0.04 -4.90 14.05
N TRP A 113 -0.90 -3.99 13.59
CA TRP A 113 -0.87 -3.46 12.23
C TRP A 113 0.21 -2.41 11.95
N SER A 114 1.08 -2.10 12.92
CA SER A 114 2.08 -1.02 12.80
C SER A 114 3.01 -1.17 11.60
N GLY A 115 3.39 -2.41 11.24
CA GLY A 115 4.19 -2.67 10.04
C GLY A 115 3.46 -2.30 8.75
N VAL A 116 2.16 -2.64 8.65
CA VAL A 116 1.31 -2.28 7.51
C VAL A 116 1.11 -0.78 7.47
N PHE A 117 0.82 -0.16 8.62
CA PHE A 117 0.69 1.29 8.73
C PHE A 117 1.94 2.02 8.24
N ALA A 118 3.14 1.57 8.63
CA ALA A 118 4.39 2.21 8.21
C ALA A 118 4.58 2.16 6.69
N LEU A 119 4.35 0.98 6.07
CA LEU A 119 4.44 0.82 4.62
C LEU A 119 3.37 1.65 3.90
N ASP A 120 2.12 1.55 4.34
CA ASP A 120 0.98 2.19 3.71
C ASP A 120 1.03 3.71 3.87
N ALA A 121 1.55 4.22 5.00
CA ALA A 121 1.81 5.65 5.19
C ALA A 121 2.90 6.16 4.24
N PHE A 122 4.00 5.41 4.08
CA PHE A 122 5.05 5.75 3.12
C PHE A 122 4.51 5.80 1.69
N VAL A 123 3.76 4.77 1.27
CA VAL A 123 3.13 4.69 -0.05
C VAL A 123 2.12 5.81 -0.25
N THR A 124 1.32 6.12 0.77
CA THR A 124 0.35 7.22 0.75
C THR A 124 1.04 8.56 0.54
N ILE A 125 2.05 8.89 1.34
CA ILE A 125 2.77 10.16 1.24
C ILE A 125 3.43 10.29 -0.13
N TYR A 126 4.16 9.27 -0.58
CA TYR A 126 4.82 9.29 -1.89
C TYR A 126 3.79 9.49 -3.01
N SER A 127 2.66 8.81 -2.94
CA SER A 127 1.61 8.90 -3.95
C SER A 127 0.89 10.24 -3.93
N LEU A 128 0.63 10.83 -2.77
CA LEU A 128 0.07 12.17 -2.67
C LEU A 128 1.01 13.24 -3.23
N VAL A 129 2.32 13.15 -2.95
CA VAL A 129 3.33 14.04 -3.56
C VAL A 129 3.37 13.84 -5.08
N TYR A 130 3.24 12.61 -5.57
CA TYR A 130 3.13 12.33 -7.01
C TYR A 130 1.88 12.97 -7.63
N LEU A 131 0.72 12.85 -6.99
CA LEU A 131 -0.53 13.45 -7.47
C LEU A 131 -0.47 14.97 -7.45
N TYR A 132 0.10 15.55 -6.39
CA TYR A 132 0.36 16.98 -6.32
C TYR A 132 1.24 17.45 -7.48
N TYR A 133 2.35 16.73 -7.76
CA TYR A 133 3.18 17.01 -8.94
C TYR A 133 2.39 16.85 -10.25
N TYR A 134 1.61 15.77 -10.38
CA TYR A 134 0.85 15.48 -11.59
C TYR A 134 -0.20 16.55 -11.93
N LEU A 135 -0.85 17.10 -10.91
CA LEU A 135 -1.86 18.16 -11.06
C LEU A 135 -1.24 19.52 -11.39
N ASN A 136 -0.08 19.83 -10.80
CA ASN A 136 0.58 21.15 -10.94
C ASN A 136 1.63 21.21 -12.05
N ARG A 137 1.93 20.10 -12.74
CA ARG A 137 2.91 20.11 -13.83
C ARG A 137 2.39 20.85 -15.05
N ASP A 138 3.33 21.42 -15.80
CA ASP A 138 3.10 21.93 -17.14
C ASP A 138 2.66 20.78 -18.08
N LYS A 139 1.41 20.85 -18.54
CA LYS A 139 0.80 19.82 -19.40
C LYS A 139 1.35 19.82 -20.82
N SER A 140 2.07 20.87 -21.23
CA SER A 140 2.73 20.94 -22.54
C SER A 140 3.98 20.07 -22.62
N LYS A 141 4.52 19.62 -21.48
CA LYS A 141 5.77 18.84 -21.39
C LYS A 141 5.51 17.36 -21.14
N THR A 142 6.37 16.51 -21.71
CA THR A 142 6.39 15.08 -21.39
C THR A 142 6.63 14.88 -19.89
N PRO A 143 5.75 14.16 -19.18
CA PRO A 143 5.87 13.99 -17.73
C PRO A 143 7.14 13.23 -17.34
N ALA A 144 7.68 13.52 -16.15
CA ALA A 144 8.84 12.82 -15.59
C ALA A 144 8.69 11.30 -15.57
N HIS A 145 7.46 10.81 -15.34
CA HIS A 145 7.17 9.38 -15.28
C HIS A 145 6.96 8.75 -16.65
N LEU A 146 7.03 9.49 -17.77
CA LEU A 146 6.97 8.93 -19.13
C LEU A 146 8.32 9.03 -19.87
N ARG A 147 9.22 9.92 -19.44
CA ARG A 147 10.64 9.88 -19.84
C ARG A 147 11.29 8.58 -19.37
#